data_AF-A0A2E9XDL1-F1
#
_entry.id   AF-A0A2E9XDL1-F1
#
_cell.length_a   1.000
_cell.length_b   1.000
_cell.length_c   1.000
_cell.angle_alpha   90.00
_cell.angle_beta   90.00
_cell.angle_gamma   90.00
#
_symmetry.space_group_name_H-M   'P 1'
#
loop_
_entity.id
_entity.type
_entity.pdbx_description
1 polymer ?
#
loop_
_entity_poly.entity_id
_entity_poly.type
_entity_poly.pdbx_seq_one_letter_code
_entity_poly.pdbx_strand_id
1 'polypeptide(L)'
;MKWIADVVGNLGGKVVETIDNRGKRKHEDKMKKMEIEEMRHKKQLEMVIRGQEMDNSWELEQIKNSGWKDEFVLILLSIPMVLSFIPSTVGYVEDGFAALALTPQWYQWLILAVFAAIYGIRIWRRK
;
A
#
# COMPACT_ATOMS: atom_id res chain seq x y z
N MET A 1 30.90 -28.41 -66.49
CA MET A 1 31.21 -27.81 -65.17
C MET A 1 29.98 -27.12 -64.57
N LYS A 2 28.86 -27.82 -64.37
CA LYS A 2 27.60 -27.23 -63.85
C LYS A 2 27.35 -27.61 -62.38
N TRP A 3 27.65 -28.87 -62.02
CA TRP A 3 27.68 -29.41 -60.65
C TRP A 3 28.41 -28.51 -59.65
N ILE A 4 29.64 -28.08 -59.96
CA ILE A 4 30.50 -27.38 -58.97
C ILE A 4 29.92 -26.01 -58.60
N ALA A 5 29.29 -25.32 -59.55
CA ALA A 5 28.65 -24.04 -59.30
C ALA A 5 27.41 -24.18 -58.40
N ASP A 6 26.59 -25.23 -58.61
CA ASP A 6 25.40 -25.50 -57.80
C ASP A 6 25.76 -25.90 -56.36
N VAL A 7 26.83 -26.68 -56.16
CA VAL A 7 27.30 -27.06 -54.81
C VAL A 7 27.88 -25.86 -54.06
N VAL A 8 28.67 -25.02 -54.73
CA VAL A 8 29.24 -23.80 -54.11
C VAL A 8 28.15 -22.78 -53.81
N GLY A 9 27.16 -22.61 -54.70
CA GLY A 9 26.01 -21.73 -54.48
C GLY A 9 25.13 -22.17 -53.31
N ASN A 10 24.85 -23.47 -53.18
CA ASN A 10 24.01 -24.01 -52.11
C ASN A 10 24.72 -24.04 -50.74
N LEU A 11 26.06 -24.15 -50.73
CA LEU A 11 26.86 -24.03 -49.50
C LEU A 11 27.08 -22.56 -49.09
N GLY A 12 27.30 -21.66 -50.05
CA GLY A 12 27.44 -20.22 -49.80
C GLY A 12 26.17 -19.59 -49.21
N GLY A 13 25.00 -19.98 -49.71
CA GLY A 13 23.71 -19.52 -49.17
C GLY A 13 23.47 -19.91 -47.71
N LYS A 14 23.81 -21.14 -47.32
CA LYS A 14 23.64 -21.65 -45.95
C LYS A 14 24.58 -21.00 -44.92
N VAL A 15 25.80 -20.63 -45.34
CA VAL A 15 26.77 -19.95 -44.45
C VAL A 15 26.38 -18.48 -44.24
N VAL A 16 25.88 -17.81 -45.27
CA VAL A 16 25.38 -16.43 -45.15
C VAL A 16 24.11 -16.37 -44.29
N GLU A 17 23.18 -17.32 -44.44
CA GLU A 17 21.99 -17.41 -43.59
C GLU A 17 22.34 -17.66 -42.12
N THR A 18 23.32 -18.49 -41.81
CA THR A 18 23.67 -18.81 -40.40
C THR A 18 24.37 -17.64 -39.68
N ILE A 19 25.09 -16.79 -40.40
CA ILE A 19 25.70 -15.56 -39.86
C ILE A 19 24.65 -14.45 -39.69
N ASP A 20 23.78 -14.24 -40.68
CA ASP A 20 22.70 -13.24 -40.64
C ASP A 20 21.66 -13.55 -39.54
N ASN A 21 21.32 -14.83 -39.37
CA ASN A 21 20.38 -15.29 -38.34
C ASN A 21 20.90 -15.09 -36.91
N ARG A 22 22.22 -15.00 -36.67
CA ARG A 22 22.77 -14.68 -35.33
C ARG A 22 22.58 -13.21 -34.96
N GLY A 23 22.68 -12.30 -35.93
CA GLY A 23 22.45 -10.87 -35.72
C GLY A 23 20.99 -10.58 -35.38
N LYS A 24 20.08 -11.20 -36.14
CA LYS A 24 18.62 -11.10 -35.94
C LYS A 24 18.18 -11.61 -34.57
N ARG A 25 18.66 -12.80 -34.14
CA ARG A 25 18.37 -13.35 -32.79
C ARG A 25 18.85 -12.47 -31.64
N LYS A 26 20.06 -11.90 -31.75
CA LYS A 26 20.58 -10.97 -30.71
C LYS A 26 19.78 -9.67 -30.64
N HIS A 27 19.28 -9.20 -31.78
CA HIS A 27 18.41 -8.03 -31.82
C HIS A 27 17.06 -8.35 -31.19
N GLU A 28 16.42 -9.46 -31.55
CA GLU A 28 15.18 -9.94 -30.93
C GLU A 28 15.32 -10.14 -29.41
N ASP A 29 16.43 -10.73 -28.95
CA ASP A 29 16.70 -10.91 -27.52
C ASP A 29 16.89 -9.58 -26.78
N LYS A 30 17.51 -8.58 -27.43
CA LYS A 30 17.63 -7.23 -26.87
C LYS A 30 16.28 -6.53 -26.83
N MET A 31 15.47 -6.64 -27.88
CA MET A 31 14.14 -6.07 -27.94
C MET A 31 13.24 -6.64 -26.84
N LYS A 32 13.24 -7.96 -26.64
CA LYS A 32 12.51 -8.62 -25.54
C LYS A 32 12.99 -8.16 -24.16
N LYS A 33 14.30 -7.96 -23.98
CA LYS A 33 14.83 -7.42 -22.71
C LYS A 33 14.38 -5.99 -22.45
N MET A 34 14.42 -5.13 -23.47
CA MET A 34 13.93 -3.75 -23.34
C MET A 34 12.43 -3.73 -23.05
N GLU A 35 11.64 -4.58 -23.71
CA GLU A 35 10.20 -4.73 -23.45
C GLU A 35 9.94 -5.21 -22.02
N ILE A 36 10.69 -6.19 -21.51
CA ILE A 36 10.57 -6.67 -20.12
C ILE A 36 10.89 -5.55 -19.13
N GLU A 37 11.94 -4.76 -19.37
CA GLU A 37 12.31 -3.62 -18.51
C GLU A 37 11.26 -2.50 -18.56
N GLU A 38 10.71 -2.18 -19.74
CA GLU A 38 9.60 -1.23 -19.87
C GLU A 38 8.35 -1.71 -19.11
N MET A 39 8.02 -3.00 -19.22
CA MET A 39 6.89 -3.59 -18.48
C MET A 39 7.13 -3.59 -16.97
N ARG A 40 8.38 -3.79 -16.52
CA ARG A 40 8.77 -3.67 -15.11
C ARG A 40 8.62 -2.24 -14.61
N HIS A 41 9.11 -1.26 -15.37
CA HIS A 41 8.99 0.16 -15.03
C HIS A 41 7.53 0.61 -15.01
N LYS A 42 6.72 0.21 -15.98
CA LYS A 42 5.28 0.49 -15.99
C LYS A 42 4.58 -0.09 -14.77
N LYS A 43 4.86 -1.34 -14.40
CA LYS A 43 4.30 -1.94 -13.18
C LYS A 43 4.76 -1.22 -11.90
N GLN A 44 6.01 -0.80 -11.82
CA GLN A 44 6.50 -0.03 -10.68
C GLN A 44 5.78 1.31 -10.56
N LEU A 45 5.66 2.05 -11.67
CA LEU A 45 4.90 3.31 -11.71
C LEU A 45 3.44 3.08 -11.33
N GLU A 46 2.79 2.05 -11.85
CA GLU A 46 1.42 1.69 -11.52
C GLU A 46 1.25 1.36 -10.03
N MET A 47 2.19 0.62 -9.42
CA MET A 47 2.15 0.36 -7.97
C MET A 47 2.34 1.63 -7.14
N VAL A 48 3.20 2.55 -7.57
CA VAL A 48 3.40 3.84 -6.88
C VAL A 48 2.15 4.72 -7.01
N ILE A 49 1.59 4.84 -8.22
CA ILE A 49 0.37 5.61 -8.48
C ILE A 49 -0.79 5.02 -7.69
N ARG A 50 -0.99 3.71 -7.73
CA ARG A 50 -2.04 3.02 -6.97
C ARG A 50 -1.86 3.19 -5.46
N GLY A 51 -0.62 3.17 -4.97
CA GLY A 51 -0.32 3.47 -3.56
C GLY A 51 -0.73 4.88 -3.17
N GLN A 52 -0.39 5.87 -4.00
CA GLN A 52 -0.78 7.27 -3.81
C GLN A 52 -2.29 7.48 -3.91
N GLU A 53 -2.96 6.83 -4.87
CA GLU A 53 -4.41 6.88 -5.02
C GLU A 53 -5.13 6.28 -3.81
N MET A 54 -4.63 5.15 -3.28
CA MET A 54 -5.17 4.51 -2.07
C MET A 54 -4.98 5.38 -0.83
N ASP A 55 -3.82 6.01 -0.67
CA ASP A 55 -3.57 6.94 0.44
C ASP A 55 -4.48 8.17 0.32
N ASN A 56 -4.59 8.76 -0.88
CA ASN A 56 -5.47 9.91 -1.14
C ASN A 56 -6.96 9.56 -0.95
N SER A 57 -7.42 8.40 -1.42
CA SER A 57 -8.81 7.97 -1.24
C SER A 57 -9.11 7.74 0.23
N TRP A 58 -8.15 7.20 0.99
CA TRP A 58 -8.30 6.99 2.42
C TRP A 58 -8.32 8.30 3.20
N GLU A 59 -7.45 9.26 2.88
CA GLU A 59 -7.50 10.60 3.49
C GLU A 59 -8.82 11.31 3.17
N LEU A 60 -9.29 11.23 1.92
CA LEU A 60 -10.59 11.77 1.52
C LEU A 60 -11.76 11.08 2.25
N GLU A 61 -11.69 9.77 2.47
CA GLU A 61 -12.68 9.03 3.26
C GLU A 61 -12.64 9.40 4.75
N GLN A 62 -11.47 9.62 5.34
CA GLN A 62 -11.36 10.12 6.72
C GLN A 62 -11.94 11.52 6.85
N ILE A 63 -11.64 12.42 5.93
CA ILE A 63 -12.18 13.78 5.93
C ILE A 63 -13.71 13.74 5.75
N LYS A 64 -14.22 12.90 4.84
CA LYS A 64 -15.67 12.72 4.63
C LYS A 64 -16.38 12.03 5.80
N ASN A 65 -15.72 11.12 6.51
CA ASN A 65 -16.25 10.47 7.70
C ASN A 65 -16.01 11.26 8.98
N SER A 66 -15.30 12.39 8.94
CA SER A 66 -15.24 13.34 10.06
C SER A 66 -16.65 13.85 10.30
N GLY A 67 -17.33 13.16 11.19
CA GLY A 67 -18.73 13.36 11.51
C GLY A 67 -18.88 13.66 12.98
N TRP A 68 -20.10 14.00 13.37
CA TRP A 68 -20.44 14.33 14.76
C TRP A 68 -19.98 13.27 15.79
N LYS A 69 -19.79 12.00 15.37
CA LYS A 69 -19.30 10.91 16.22
C LYS A 69 -17.88 11.17 16.73
N ASP A 70 -17.00 11.71 15.89
CA ASP A 70 -15.62 12.01 16.25
C ASP A 70 -15.56 13.21 17.19
N GLU A 71 -16.37 14.23 16.93
CA GLU A 71 -16.55 15.36 17.84
C GLU A 71 -17.15 14.94 19.18
N PHE A 72 -18.13 14.02 19.18
CA PHE A 72 -18.73 13.48 20.39
C PHE A 72 -17.71 12.75 21.25
N VAL A 73 -16.86 11.92 20.65
CA VAL A 73 -15.79 11.22 21.37
C VAL A 73 -14.74 12.19 21.89
N LEU A 74 -14.38 13.22 21.11
CA LEU A 74 -13.48 14.29 21.56
C LEU A 74 -14.06 15.04 22.77
N ILE A 75 -15.36 15.34 22.76
CA ILE A 75 -16.06 15.97 23.89
C ILE A 75 -16.07 15.03 25.09
N LEU A 76 -16.45 13.76 24.91
CA LEU A 76 -16.49 12.76 25.98
C LEU A 76 -15.13 12.61 26.68
N LEU A 77 -14.04 12.60 25.90
CA LEU A 77 -12.68 12.47 26.43
C LEU A 77 -12.16 13.77 27.06
N SER A 78 -12.54 14.93 26.53
CA SER A 78 -12.09 16.24 27.04
C SER A 78 -12.83 16.69 28.30
N ILE A 79 -14.09 16.30 28.51
CA ILE A 79 -14.86 16.64 29.71
C ILE A 79 -14.11 16.32 31.02
N PRO A 80 -13.69 15.07 31.31
CA PRO A 80 -12.98 14.77 32.55
C PRO A 80 -11.64 15.51 32.66
N MET A 81 -10.97 15.76 31.53
CA MET A 81 -9.72 16.53 31.49
C MET A 81 -9.92 17.98 31.92
N VAL A 82 -11.00 18.62 31.45
CA VAL A 82 -11.33 20.00 31.82
C VAL A 82 -11.85 20.07 33.27
N LEU A 83 -12.74 19.15 33.66
CA LEU A 83 -13.31 19.11 35.01
C LEU A 83 -12.26 18.85 36.11
N SER A 84 -11.13 18.25 35.77
CA SER A 84 -9.99 18.05 36.69
C SER A 84 -9.34 19.37 37.14
N PHE A 85 -9.56 20.49 36.42
CA PHE A 85 -9.02 21.80 36.79
C PHE A 85 -9.99 22.65 37.62
N ILE A 86 -11.22 22.18 37.84
CA ILE A 86 -12.25 22.90 38.60
C ILE A 86 -12.42 22.21 39.96
N PRO A 87 -11.96 22.81 41.08
CA PRO A 87 -11.89 22.13 42.38
C PRO A 87 -13.21 21.54 42.88
N SER A 88 -14.35 22.16 42.53
CA SER A 88 -15.68 21.67 42.93
C SER A 88 -16.14 20.43 42.16
N THR A 89 -15.51 20.08 41.04
CA THR A 89 -15.92 18.95 40.20
C THR A 89 -14.93 17.79 40.17
N VAL A 90 -13.73 17.96 40.72
CA VAL A 90 -12.68 16.92 40.77
C VAL A 90 -13.21 15.62 41.38
N GLY A 91 -13.97 15.69 42.47
CA GLY A 91 -14.52 14.50 43.13
C GLY A 91 -15.37 13.63 42.21
N TYR A 92 -16.19 14.22 41.33
CA TYR A 92 -16.98 13.45 40.36
C TYR A 92 -16.12 12.73 39.33
N VAL A 93 -14.99 13.32 38.94
CA VAL A 93 -14.05 12.72 38.00
C VAL A 93 -13.34 11.54 38.66
N GLU A 94 -12.87 11.73 39.89
CA GLU A 94 -12.22 10.67 40.69
C GLU A 94 -13.15 9.48 40.95
N ASP A 95 -14.37 9.75 41.41
CA ASP A 95 -15.40 8.72 41.64
C ASP A 95 -15.77 7.98 40.34
N GLY A 96 -15.85 8.71 39.22
CA GLY A 96 -16.11 8.13 37.91
C GLY A 96 -15.00 7.17 37.45
N PHE A 97 -13.74 7.56 37.59
CA PHE A 97 -12.61 6.68 37.26
C PHE A 97 -12.50 5.49 38.23
N ALA A 98 -12.83 5.67 39.51
CA ALA A 98 -12.89 4.58 40.48
C ALA A 98 -13.97 3.55 40.09
N ALA A 99 -15.16 4.01 39.66
CA ALA A 99 -16.20 3.13 39.16
C ALA A 99 -15.78 2.39 37.88
N LEU A 100 -15.08 3.06 36.96
CA LEU A 100 -14.53 2.43 35.76
C LEU A 100 -13.46 1.38 36.09
N ALA A 101 -12.63 1.60 37.10
CA ALA A 101 -11.63 0.63 37.54
C ALA A 101 -12.24 -0.66 38.11
N LEU A 102 -13.45 -0.59 38.66
CA LEU A 102 -14.20 -1.77 39.14
C LEU A 102 -14.79 -2.62 38.01
N THR A 103 -14.79 -2.13 36.77
CA THR A 103 -15.32 -2.91 35.64
C THR A 103 -14.44 -4.13 35.36
N PRO A 104 -15.04 -5.28 34.96
CA PRO A 104 -14.26 -6.47 34.63
C PRO A 104 -13.26 -6.24 33.49
N GLN A 105 -12.10 -6.88 33.57
CA GLN A 105 -11.01 -6.71 32.61
C GLN A 105 -11.44 -6.96 31.15
N TRP A 106 -12.28 -7.96 30.90
CA TRP A 106 -12.77 -8.28 29.55
C TRP A 106 -13.57 -7.13 28.93
N TYR A 107 -14.29 -6.35 29.75
CA TYR A 107 -15.11 -5.24 29.30
C TYR A 107 -14.24 -4.04 28.91
N GLN A 108 -13.20 -3.76 29.71
CA GLN A 108 -12.21 -2.71 29.40
C GLN A 108 -11.48 -2.99 28.09
N TRP A 109 -11.06 -4.25 27.87
CA TRP A 109 -10.44 -4.67 26.60
C TRP A 109 -11.40 -4.54 25.41
N LEU A 110 -12.68 -4.87 25.59
CA LEU A 110 -13.69 -4.71 24.55
C LEU A 110 -13.86 -3.24 24.16
N ILE A 111 -13.94 -2.33 25.13
CA ILE A 111 -14.01 -0.88 24.85
C ILE A 111 -12.77 -0.44 24.08
N LEU A 112 -11.56 -0.78 24.53
CA LEU A 112 -10.32 -0.43 23.84
C LEU A 112 -10.27 -0.98 22.41
N ALA A 113 -10.71 -2.21 22.19
CA ALA A 113 -10.77 -2.82 20.86
C ALA A 113 -11.75 -2.10 19.93
N VAL A 114 -12.93 -1.72 20.44
CA VAL A 114 -13.93 -0.94 19.69
C VAL A 114 -13.36 0.43 19.31
N PHE A 115 -12.72 1.13 20.25
CA PHE A 115 -12.06 2.41 19.95
C PHE A 115 -10.95 2.25 18.91
N ALA A 116 -10.09 1.24 19.04
CA ALA A 116 -9.04 0.97 18.07
C ALA A 116 -9.60 0.63 16.67
N ALA A 117 -10.73 -0.07 16.60
CA ALA A 117 -11.40 -0.41 15.34
C ALA A 117 -12.08 0.81 14.67
N ILE A 118 -12.70 1.70 15.47
CA ILE A 118 -13.37 2.91 14.96
C ILE A 118 -12.32 3.93 14.47
N TYR A 119 -11.30 4.20 15.29
CA TYR A 119 -10.31 5.24 15.01
C TYR A 119 -9.12 4.75 14.20
N GLY A 120 -9.01 3.45 13.97
CA GLY A 120 -8.05 2.86 13.05
C GLY A 120 -6.64 3.37 13.26
N ILE A 121 -6.05 3.17 14.45
CA ILE A 121 -4.64 3.51 14.65
C ILE A 121 -3.81 2.64 13.69
N ARG A 122 -3.34 3.24 12.59
CA ARG A 122 -2.52 2.56 11.56
C ARG A 122 -1.11 2.32 12.11
N ILE A 123 -0.98 1.42 13.09
CA ILE A 123 0.30 0.96 13.64
C ILE A 123 1.06 0.13 12.60
N TRP A 124 0.36 -0.47 11.64
CA TRP A 124 0.94 -1.43 10.74
C TRP A 124 0.85 -0.98 9.29
N ARG A 125 1.83 -0.17 8.88
CA ARG A 125 2.23 -0.04 7.48
C ARG A 125 3.41 -0.99 7.30
N ARG A 126 3.19 -2.20 6.77
CA ARG A 126 4.31 -3.01 6.27
C ARG A 126 4.97 -2.18 5.17
N LYS A 127 6.23 -1.80 5.40
CA LYS A 127 7.12 -1.25 4.37
C LYS A 127 7.32 -2.28 3.27
#